data_AF-I9AKF7-F1
#
_entry.id   AF-I9AKF7-F1
#
_cell.length_a   1.000
_cell.length_b   1.000
_cell.length_c   1.000
_cell.angle_alpha   90.00
_cell.angle_beta   90.00
_cell.angle_gamma   90.00
#
_symmetry.space_group_name_H-M   'P 1'
#
loop_
_entity.id
_entity.type
_entity.pdbx_description
1 polymer ?
#
loop_
_entity_poly.entity_id
_entity_poly.type
_entity_poly.pdbx_seq_one_letter_code
_entity_poly.pdbx_strand_id
1 'polypeptide(L)'
;MITLDNFENFVPYKILMRGEEYYDTDAVSELEETSPGEWTATVEGTDDYNVEISMNGKEVESWYCDCPYDGEICKHVVAALLAIRDNNKRVRRSAFSKMRIVTKEEEVVQPDVDIKQLLSFINPQELSKFISEYASTNSEFKIALLNYFNS
;
A
#
# COMPACT_ATOMS: atom_id res chain seq x y z
N MET A 1 -0.62 -14.26 -8.62
CA MET A 1 -1.00 -14.58 -7.23
C MET A 1 -1.13 -13.26 -6.50
N ILE A 2 -2.27 -13.06 -5.84
CA ILE A 2 -2.58 -11.85 -5.09
C ILE A 2 -1.98 -12.02 -3.69
N THR A 3 -1.27 -11.00 -3.21
CA THR A 3 -0.64 -10.99 -1.89
C THR A 3 -0.90 -9.67 -1.19
N LEU A 4 -0.70 -9.66 0.13
CA LEU A 4 -0.71 -8.43 0.91
C LEU A 4 0.31 -7.41 0.46
N ASP A 5 1.30 -7.72 -0.39
CA ASP A 5 2.27 -6.73 -0.88
C ASP A 5 1.95 -6.22 -2.29
N ASN A 6 0.96 -6.80 -3.01
CA ASN A 6 0.75 -6.52 -4.43
C ASN A 6 -0.71 -6.43 -4.90
N PHE A 7 -1.70 -6.61 -4.01
CA PHE A 7 -3.11 -6.70 -4.37
C PHE A 7 -3.62 -5.46 -5.13
N GLU A 8 -3.01 -4.29 -4.92
CA GLU A 8 -3.32 -3.03 -5.61
C GLU A 8 -3.22 -3.16 -7.13
N ASN A 9 -2.34 -4.04 -7.62
CA ASN A 9 -2.16 -4.28 -9.06
C ASN A 9 -3.32 -5.06 -9.69
N PHE A 10 -4.20 -5.66 -8.88
CA PHE A 10 -5.33 -6.48 -9.32
C PHE A 10 -6.67 -5.79 -9.10
N VAL A 11 -6.67 -4.58 -8.52
CA VAL A 11 -7.89 -3.82 -8.22
C VAL A 11 -8.03 -2.66 -9.21
N PRO A 12 -9.21 -2.42 -9.81
CA PRO A 12 -9.42 -1.24 -10.63
C PRO A 12 -9.13 0.04 -9.84
N TYR A 13 -8.35 0.96 -10.43
CA TYR A 13 -7.86 2.17 -9.75
C TYR A 13 -8.94 2.94 -8.97
N LYS A 14 -10.14 3.09 -9.54
CA LYS A 14 -11.25 3.79 -8.87
C LYS A 14 -11.73 3.09 -7.60
N ILE A 15 -11.63 1.76 -7.53
CA ILE A 15 -11.96 0.99 -6.33
C ILE A 15 -10.82 1.07 -5.32
N LEU A 16 -9.57 0.98 -5.78
CA LEU A 16 -8.38 1.14 -4.94
C LEU A 16 -8.40 2.48 -4.19
N MET A 17 -8.56 3.59 -4.92
CA MET A 17 -8.65 4.94 -4.34
C MET A 17 -9.72 5.07 -3.25
N ARG A 18 -10.87 4.42 -3.43
CA ARG A 18 -11.94 4.45 -2.43
C ARG A 18 -11.63 3.53 -1.25
N GLY A 19 -10.93 2.43 -1.46
CA GLY A 19 -10.50 1.59 -0.36
C GLY A 19 -9.43 2.26 0.50
N GLU A 20 -8.50 2.99 -0.12
CA GLU A 20 -7.55 3.86 0.58
C GLU A 20 -8.26 4.94 1.39
N GLU A 21 -9.25 5.62 0.81
CA GLU A 21 -10.06 6.61 1.52
C GLU A 21 -10.70 6.04 2.80
N TYR A 22 -11.35 4.87 2.72
CA TYR A 22 -12.00 4.24 3.87
C TYR A 22 -10.98 3.80 4.93
N TYR A 23 -9.80 3.34 4.51
CA TYR A 23 -8.71 3.02 5.43
C TYR A 23 -8.20 4.28 6.15
N ASP A 24 -7.94 5.35 5.40
CA ASP A 24 -7.37 6.60 5.94
C ASP A 24 -8.35 7.34 6.88
N THR A 25 -9.66 7.17 6.67
CA THR A 25 -10.70 7.74 7.55
C THR A 25 -11.03 6.87 8.77
N ASP A 26 -10.25 5.82 9.04
CA ASP A 26 -10.45 4.89 10.17
C ASP A 26 -11.83 4.20 10.13
N ALA A 27 -12.36 3.95 8.93
CA ALA A 27 -13.66 3.29 8.75
C ALA A 27 -13.60 1.77 8.94
N VAL A 28 -12.40 1.21 9.14
CA VAL A 28 -12.19 -0.22 9.40
C VAL A 28 -12.11 -0.43 10.91
N SER A 29 -13.09 -1.13 11.47
CA SER A 29 -13.21 -1.47 12.88
C SER A 29 -13.28 -2.98 13.08
N GLU A 30 -13.21 -3.41 14.34
CA GLU A 30 -13.32 -4.84 14.73
C GLU A 30 -12.39 -5.79 13.96
N LEU A 31 -11.22 -5.30 13.53
CA LEU A 31 -10.24 -6.11 12.80
C LEU A 31 -9.63 -7.16 13.73
N GLU A 32 -9.94 -8.43 13.48
CA GLU A 32 -9.50 -9.58 14.26
C GLU A 32 -9.03 -10.74 13.37
N GLU A 33 -7.99 -11.45 13.81
CA GLU A 33 -7.59 -12.74 13.23
C GLU A 33 -8.22 -13.86 14.08
N THR A 34 -9.33 -14.42 13.60
CA THR A 34 -10.14 -15.40 14.35
C THR A 34 -9.48 -16.78 14.41
N SER A 35 -8.66 -17.10 13.42
CA SER A 35 -7.77 -18.25 13.38
C SER A 35 -6.58 -17.96 12.46
N PRO A 36 -5.49 -18.75 12.48
CA PRO A 36 -4.29 -18.43 11.70
C PRO A 36 -4.60 -18.23 10.21
N GLY A 37 -4.44 -17.00 9.72
CA GLY A 37 -4.75 -16.62 8.34
C GLY A 37 -6.19 -16.20 8.06
N GLU A 38 -7.12 -16.35 9.01
CA GLU A 38 -8.53 -15.99 8.83
C GLU A 38 -8.85 -14.68 9.56
N TRP A 39 -9.12 -13.64 8.77
CA TRP A 39 -9.36 -12.29 9.25
C TRP A 39 -10.81 -11.88 9.06
N THR A 40 -11.35 -11.20 10.07
CA THR A 40 -12.66 -10.54 10.02
C THR A 40 -12.50 -9.06 10.33
N ALA A 41 -13.33 -8.22 9.71
CA ALA A 41 -13.43 -6.80 10.02
C ALA A 41 -14.83 -6.27 9.73
N THR A 42 -15.20 -5.20 10.41
CA THR A 42 -16.35 -4.36 10.06
C THR A 42 -15.83 -3.12 9.34
N VAL A 43 -16.47 -2.76 8.22
CA VAL A 43 -16.12 -1.55 7.46
C VAL A 43 -17.34 -0.65 7.34
N GLU A 44 -17.29 0.51 7.99
CA GLU A 44 -18.36 1.50 7.98
C GLU A 44 -18.50 2.12 6.59
N GLY A 45 -19.73 2.21 6.08
CA GLY A 45 -20.05 2.82 4.79
C GLY A 45 -21.42 3.46 4.76
N THR A 46 -22.24 3.09 3.76
CA THR A 46 -23.67 3.43 3.80
C THR A 46 -24.44 2.59 4.82
N ASP A 47 -23.85 1.48 5.21
CA ASP A 47 -24.21 0.57 6.29
C ASP A 47 -22.89 -0.05 6.81
N ASP A 48 -22.94 -0.85 7.86
CA ASP A 48 -21.78 -1.59 8.34
C ASP A 48 -21.66 -2.90 7.55
N TYR A 49 -20.51 -3.11 6.91
CA TYR A 49 -20.25 -4.27 6.08
C TYR A 49 -19.25 -5.22 6.73
N ASN A 50 -19.59 -6.50 6.77
CA ASN A 50 -18.68 -7.53 7.26
C ASN A 50 -17.75 -7.97 6.12
N VAL A 51 -16.45 -8.00 6.43
CA VAL A 51 -15.40 -8.43 5.51
C VAL A 51 -14.68 -9.62 6.12
N GLU A 52 -14.55 -10.68 5.33
CA GLU A 52 -13.81 -11.90 5.69
C GLU A 52 -12.67 -12.08 4.67
N ILE A 53 -11.46 -12.37 5.14
CA ILE A 53 -10.27 -12.57 4.30
C ILE A 53 -9.52 -13.79 4.80
N SER A 54 -9.29 -14.76 3.90
CA SER A 54 -8.49 -15.94 4.15
C SER A 54 -7.11 -15.80 3.52
N MET A 55 -6.08 -16.16 4.28
CA MET A 55 -4.69 -15.90 3.96
C MET A 55 -3.76 -17.06 4.31
N ASN A 56 -2.77 -17.29 3.46
CA ASN A 56 -1.64 -18.17 3.75
C ASN A 56 -0.34 -17.38 3.77
N GLY A 57 0.06 -16.96 4.98
CA GLY A 57 1.20 -16.07 5.18
C GLY A 57 0.93 -14.68 4.60
N LYS A 58 1.39 -14.43 3.37
CA LYS A 58 1.13 -13.17 2.64
C LYS A 58 0.19 -13.35 1.45
N GLU A 59 -0.05 -14.58 1.02
CA GLU A 59 -0.97 -14.87 -0.07
C GLU A 59 -2.40 -14.64 0.41
N VAL A 60 -3.20 -13.99 -0.43
CA VAL A 60 -4.64 -13.82 -0.21
C VAL A 60 -5.33 -14.95 -0.97
N GLU A 61 -5.86 -15.94 -0.26
CA GLU A 61 -6.48 -17.12 -0.86
C GLU A 61 -7.93 -16.86 -1.25
N SER A 62 -8.68 -16.13 -0.42
CA SER A 62 -10.04 -15.70 -0.72
C SER A 62 -10.47 -14.49 0.09
N TRP A 63 -11.56 -13.85 -0.34
CA TRP A 63 -12.20 -12.76 0.38
C TRP A 63 -13.72 -12.79 0.16
N TYR A 64 -14.44 -12.28 1.14
CA TYR A 64 -15.88 -12.06 1.07
C TYR A 64 -16.22 -10.71 1.70
N CYS A 65 -17.22 -10.04 1.14
CA CYS A 65 -17.83 -8.86 1.72
C CYS A 65 -19.32 -8.87 1.42
N ASP A 66 -20.15 -8.61 2.41
CA ASP A 66 -21.61 -8.58 2.30
C ASP A 66 -22.17 -7.30 1.63
N CYS A 67 -21.29 -6.41 1.14
CA CYS A 67 -21.71 -5.19 0.47
C CYS A 67 -22.32 -5.45 -0.93
N PRO A 68 -23.25 -4.60 -1.40
CA PRO A 68 -24.02 -4.84 -2.63
C PRO A 68 -23.22 -4.61 -3.93
N TYR A 69 -21.89 -4.48 -3.86
CA TYR A 69 -21.06 -4.22 -5.02
C TYR A 69 -20.81 -5.51 -5.83
N ASP A 70 -21.18 -5.51 -7.10
CA ASP A 70 -21.13 -6.68 -8.01
C ASP A 70 -19.78 -6.82 -8.75
N GLY A 71 -18.68 -6.40 -8.13
CA GLY A 71 -17.33 -6.55 -8.70
C GLY A 71 -16.47 -7.51 -7.89
N GLU A 72 -15.39 -8.02 -8.50
CA GLU A 72 -14.53 -9.05 -7.87
C GLU A 72 -13.97 -8.61 -6.51
N ILE A 73 -13.39 -7.42 -6.43
CA ILE A 73 -12.88 -6.83 -5.19
C ILE A 73 -13.57 -5.50 -4.97
N CYS A 74 -14.22 -5.33 -3.82
CA CYS A 74 -14.84 -4.07 -3.43
C CYS A 74 -13.87 -3.19 -2.62
N LYS A 75 -14.24 -1.92 -2.43
CA LYS A 75 -13.45 -0.96 -1.65
C LYS A 75 -13.28 -1.36 -0.17
N HIS A 76 -14.24 -2.10 0.42
CA HIS A 76 -14.14 -2.55 1.82
C HIS A 76 -13.09 -3.64 1.98
N VAL A 77 -13.03 -4.59 1.03
CA VAL A 77 -11.96 -5.62 1.00
C VAL A 77 -10.58 -4.95 0.89
N VAL A 78 -10.45 -3.93 0.03
CA VAL A 78 -9.22 -3.13 -0.07
C VAL A 78 -8.85 -2.50 1.26
N ALA A 79 -9.80 -1.82 1.92
CA ALA A 79 -9.57 -1.16 3.21
C ALA A 79 -9.14 -2.16 4.30
N ALA A 80 -9.80 -3.33 4.35
CA ALA A 80 -9.44 -4.41 5.27
C ALA A 80 -8.03 -4.97 4.99
N LEU A 81 -7.66 -5.20 3.73
CA LEU A 81 -6.31 -5.66 3.35
C LEU A 81 -5.22 -4.65 3.77
N LEU A 82 -5.48 -3.34 3.61
CA LEU A 82 -4.59 -2.28 4.11
C LEU A 82 -4.46 -2.32 5.64
N ALA A 83 -5.58 -2.50 6.34
CA ALA A 83 -5.59 -2.59 7.80
C ALA A 83 -4.83 -3.83 8.32
N ILE A 84 -4.98 -4.99 7.69
CA ILE A 84 -4.21 -6.21 7.99
C ILE A 84 -2.72 -5.97 7.76
N ARG A 85 -2.35 -5.36 6.62
CA ARG A 85 -0.95 -5.05 6.28
C ARG A 85 -0.30 -4.21 7.37
N ASP A 86 -1.00 -3.18 7.86
CA ASP A 86 -0.47 -2.28 8.87
C ASP A 86 -0.49 -2.88 10.28
N ASN A 87 -1.48 -3.71 10.61
CA ASN A 87 -1.50 -4.52 11.83
C ASN A 87 -0.24 -5.43 11.88
N ASN A 88 0.04 -6.15 10.79
CA ASN A 88 1.24 -6.98 10.67
C ASN A 88 2.55 -6.21 10.85
N LYS A 89 2.64 -4.98 10.34
CA LYS A 89 3.80 -4.10 10.60
C LYS A 89 3.88 -3.66 12.06
N ARG A 90 2.75 -3.40 12.74
CA ARG A 90 2.70 -3.00 14.15
C ARG A 90 3.10 -4.17 15.07
N VAL A 91 2.57 -5.37 14.84
CA VAL A 91 2.92 -6.59 15.59
C VAL A 91 4.40 -6.93 15.42
N ARG A 92 4.93 -6.85 14.20
CA ARG A 92 6.37 -7.02 13.96
C ARG A 92 7.18 -6.00 14.78
N ARG A 93 6.86 -4.70 14.67
CA ARG A 93 7.56 -3.64 15.43
C ARG A 93 7.49 -3.84 16.95
N SER A 94 6.36 -4.28 17.49
CA SER A 94 6.21 -4.52 18.92
C SER A 94 7.00 -5.75 19.40
N ALA A 95 7.04 -6.81 18.59
CA ALA A 95 7.90 -7.98 18.83
C ALA A 95 9.39 -7.60 18.80
N PHE A 96 9.82 -6.80 17.82
CA PHE A 96 11.18 -6.28 17.75
C PHE A 96 11.50 -5.33 18.92
N SER A 97 10.56 -4.48 19.34
CA SER A 97 10.75 -3.56 20.47
C SER A 97 10.91 -4.28 21.81
N LYS A 98 10.25 -5.44 22.00
CA LYS A 98 10.44 -6.30 23.19
C LYS A 98 11.76 -7.07 23.17
N MET A 99 12.39 -7.22 22.00
CA MET A 99 13.67 -7.92 21.82
C MET A 99 14.90 -7.01 22.07
N ARG A 100 14.74 -5.68 22.14
CA ARG A 100 15.86 -4.71 22.26
C ARG A 100 16.41 -4.57 23.69
N ILE A 101 16.91 -5.64 24.27
CA ILE A 101 18.10 -5.58 25.12
C ILE A 101 19.19 -6.30 24.31
N VAL A 102 20.29 -5.59 24.05
CA VAL A 102 21.54 -6.00 23.36
C VAL A 102 21.64 -5.60 21.87
N THR A 103 22.59 -4.65 21.68
CA THR A 103 23.38 -4.25 20.50
C THR A 103 22.73 -3.51 19.32
N LYS A 104 22.82 -2.16 19.36
CA LYS A 104 23.59 -1.26 18.45
C LYS A 104 24.08 -1.93 17.15
N GLU A 105 23.75 -1.49 15.92
CA GLU A 105 23.82 -0.18 15.25
C GLU A 105 22.91 -0.30 14.00
N GLU A 106 22.00 0.66 13.73
CA GLU A 106 21.06 0.57 12.60
C GLU A 106 21.67 1.15 11.31
N GLU A 107 21.95 0.28 10.33
CA GLU A 107 22.05 0.66 8.91
C GLU A 107 20.64 0.95 8.35
N VAL A 108 20.47 2.12 7.75
CA VAL A 108 19.24 2.55 7.08
C VAL A 108 19.15 1.86 5.72
N VAL A 109 18.38 0.79 5.62
CA VAL A 109 18.02 0.17 4.33
C VAL A 109 16.92 1.00 3.68
N GLN A 110 17.26 1.79 2.66
CA GLN A 110 16.26 2.40 1.78
C GLN A 110 15.58 1.29 0.97
N PRO A 111 14.24 1.25 0.86
CA PRO A 111 13.57 0.26 0.03
C PRO A 111 13.99 0.49 -1.44
N ASP A 112 14.39 -0.59 -2.11
CA ASP A 112 14.68 -0.61 -3.54
C ASP A 112 13.36 -0.37 -4.31
N VAL A 113 13.00 0.91 -4.48
CA VAL A 113 11.85 1.32 -5.29
C VAL A 113 12.30 1.35 -6.74
N ASP A 114 11.75 0.45 -7.57
CA ASP A 114 12.02 0.45 -9.00
C ASP A 114 11.61 1.80 -9.60
N ILE A 115 12.62 2.56 -10.05
CA ILE A 115 12.43 3.91 -10.58
C ILE A 115 11.51 3.92 -11.80
N LYS A 116 11.43 2.82 -12.56
CA LYS A 116 10.51 2.73 -13.71
C LYS A 116 9.06 2.70 -13.27
N GLN A 117 8.77 1.97 -12.20
CA GLN A 117 7.44 1.91 -11.61
C GLN A 117 7.05 3.26 -11.02
N LEU A 118 7.97 3.94 -10.33
CA LEU A 118 7.72 5.28 -9.82
C LEU A 118 7.40 6.27 -10.96
N LEU A 119 8.20 6.27 -12.03
CA LEU A 119 8.03 7.19 -13.16
C LEU A 119 6.74 6.94 -13.97
N SER A 120 6.17 5.73 -13.97
CA SER A 120 4.93 5.44 -14.70
C SER A 120 3.67 6.01 -14.07
N PHE A 121 3.72 6.40 -12.79
CA PHE A 121 2.55 6.91 -12.04
C PHE A 121 2.65 8.39 -11.67
N ILE A 122 3.83 9.02 -11.84
CA ILE A 122 3.99 10.45 -11.58
C ILE A 122 3.30 11.26 -12.67
N ASN A 123 2.53 12.28 -12.27
CA ASN A 123 1.94 13.25 -13.19
C ASN A 123 3.06 13.92 -14.02
N PRO A 124 2.97 13.93 -15.37
CA PRO A 124 3.97 14.57 -16.23
C PRO A 124 4.31 16.02 -15.85
N GLN A 125 3.34 16.78 -15.34
CA GLN A 125 3.54 18.19 -14.93
C GLN A 125 4.37 18.29 -13.65
N GLU A 126 4.13 17.40 -12.70
CA GLU A 126 4.86 17.32 -11.44
C GLU A 126 6.29 16.81 -11.66
N LEU A 127 6.44 15.79 -12.50
CA LEU A 127 7.74 15.28 -12.93
C LEU A 127 8.54 16.37 -13.65
N SER A 128 7.90 17.12 -14.56
CA SER A 128 8.55 18.22 -15.28
C SER A 128 9.01 19.33 -14.33
N LYS A 129 8.20 19.68 -13.33
CA LYS A 129 8.57 20.65 -12.29
C LYS A 129 9.77 20.15 -11.48
N PHE A 130 9.73 18.91 -11.00
CA PHE A 130 10.83 18.31 -10.25
C PHE A 130 12.15 18.29 -11.06
N ILE A 131 12.10 17.83 -12.31
CA ILE A 131 13.28 17.80 -13.20
C ILE A 131 13.85 19.20 -13.39
N SER A 132 12.99 20.20 -13.55
CA SER A 132 13.40 21.61 -13.74
C SER A 132 14.07 22.18 -12.49
N GLU A 133 13.50 21.93 -11.31
CA GLU A 133 14.06 22.34 -10.02
C GLU A 133 15.41 21.66 -9.79
N TYR A 134 15.51 20.36 -10.02
CA TYR A 134 16.75 19.62 -9.83
C TYR A 134 17.86 20.07 -10.79
N ALA A 135 17.54 20.28 -12.07
CA ALA A 135 18.47 20.82 -13.07
C ALA A 135 18.96 22.24 -12.75
N SER A 136 18.21 23.03 -11.97
CA SER A 136 18.67 24.34 -11.51
C SER A 136 19.78 24.24 -10.46
N THR A 137 19.80 23.15 -9.70
CA THR A 137 20.76 22.90 -8.60
C THR A 137 21.91 21.99 -9.01
N ASN A 138 21.75 21.20 -10.08
CA ASN A 138 22.73 20.23 -10.54
C ASN A 138 23.11 20.47 -12.01
N SER A 139 24.29 21.06 -12.23
CA SER A 139 24.78 21.42 -13.56
C SER A 139 25.11 20.23 -14.46
N GLU A 140 25.60 19.13 -13.89
CA GLU A 140 25.94 17.92 -14.64
C GLU A 140 24.67 17.25 -15.19
N PHE A 141 23.66 17.11 -14.32
CA PHE A 141 22.34 16.62 -14.72
C PHE A 141 21.68 17.52 -15.77
N LYS A 142 21.77 18.84 -15.61
CA LYS A 142 21.26 19.80 -16.58
C LYS A 142 21.88 19.61 -17.97
N ILE A 143 23.20 19.46 -18.04
CA ILE A 143 23.91 19.25 -19.32
C ILE A 143 23.48 17.92 -19.95
N ALA A 144 23.42 16.84 -19.17
CA ALA A 144 22.98 15.54 -19.65
C ALA A 144 21.55 15.58 -20.20
N LEU A 145 20.63 16.23 -19.47
CA LEU A 145 19.23 16.39 -19.87
C LEU A 145 19.10 17.19 -21.19
N LEU A 146 19.81 18.32 -21.29
CA LEU A 146 19.78 19.15 -22.49
C LEU A 146 20.33 18.41 -23.70
N ASN A 147 21.45 17.69 -23.55
CA ASN A 147 22.02 16.92 -24.65
C ASN A 147 21.08 15.80 -25.09
N TYR A 148 20.39 15.13 -24.17
CA TYR A 148 19.49 14.04 -24.52
C TYR A 148 18.25 14.49 -25.29
N PHE A 149 17.65 15.64 -24.92
CA PHE A 149 16.38 16.10 -25.49
C PHE A 149 16.50 17.19 -26.58
N ASN A 150 17.66 17.84 -26.74
CA ASN A 150 17.91 18.82 -27.82
C ASN A 150 18.75 18.26 -28.99
N SER A 151 19.06 16.96 -28.99
CA SER A 151 19.64 16.25 -30.14
C SER A 151 18.56 15.73 -31.08
#